data_AF-A0A972HT11-F1
#
_entry.id   AF-A0A972HT11-F1
#
_cell.length_a   1.000
_cell.length_b   1.000
_cell.length_c   1.000
_cell.angle_alpha   90.00
_cell.angle_beta   90.00
_cell.angle_gamma   90.00
#
_symmetry.space_group_name_H-M   'P 1'
#
loop_
_entity.id
_entity.type
_entity.pdbx_description
1 polymer ?
#
loop_
_entity_poly.entity_id
_entity_poly.type
_entity_poly.pdbx_seq_one_letter_code
_entity_poly.pdbx_strand_id
1 'polypeptide(L)'
;MNKIFGNTLKKHVDKLKMYVPVVDRVHGKHHPEFHTVRQLTESILDKSSQPGADLSDEFAKLRETTNNYTVPDDVCETFEAVYKMLAELDRAYHE
;
A
#
# COMPACT_ATOMS: atom_id res chain seq x y z
N MET A 1 15.10 -9.35 -4.08
CA MET A 1 14.29 -8.70 -3.02
C MET A 1 15.18 -8.43 -1.82
N ASN A 2 15.32 -7.17 -1.40
CA ASN A 2 16.15 -6.80 -0.25
C ASN A 2 15.54 -7.37 1.04
N LYS A 3 16.39 -7.78 2.00
CA LYS A 3 15.97 -8.26 3.33
C LYS A 3 15.10 -7.23 4.07
N ILE A 4 15.38 -5.94 3.89
CA ILE A 4 14.64 -4.83 4.50
C ILE A 4 13.18 -4.89 4.03
N PHE A 5 12.96 -4.82 2.70
CA PHE A 5 11.63 -4.99 2.11
C PHE A 5 10.92 -6.27 2.57
N GLY A 6 11.59 -7.42 2.51
CA GLY A 6 10.98 -8.70 2.89
C GLY A 6 10.53 -8.75 4.35
N ASN A 7 11.28 -8.13 5.27
CA ASN A 7 10.90 -8.03 6.68
C ASN A 7 9.74 -7.04 6.88
N THR A 8 9.78 -5.89 6.20
CA THR A 8 8.71 -4.88 6.25
C THR A 8 7.40 -5.45 5.69
N LEU A 9 7.46 -6.22 4.61
CA LEU A 9 6.31 -6.92 4.04
C LEU A 9 5.70 -7.90 5.04
N LYS A 10 6.52 -8.75 5.67
CA LYS A 10 6.05 -9.70 6.69
C LYS A 10 5.39 -9.01 7.88
N LYS A 11 5.87 -7.83 8.28
CA LYS A 11 5.30 -7.03 9.38
C LYS A 11 3.88 -6.52 9.07
N HIS A 12 3.61 -6.20 7.80
CA HIS A 12 2.39 -5.45 7.41
C HIS A 12 1.37 -6.25 6.62
N VAL A 13 1.75 -7.35 5.95
CA VAL A 13 0.92 -8.06 4.98
C VAL A 13 -0.45 -8.46 5.53
N ASP A 14 -0.53 -8.99 6.75
CA ASP A 14 -1.79 -9.44 7.34
C ASP A 14 -2.74 -8.27 7.61
N LYS A 15 -2.20 -7.15 8.10
CA LYS A 15 -2.98 -5.93 8.34
C LYS A 15 -3.45 -5.29 7.04
N LEU A 16 -2.58 -5.23 6.03
CA LEU A 16 -2.95 -4.69 4.72
C LEU A 16 -4.08 -5.50 4.09
N LYS A 17 -4.00 -6.84 4.13
CA LYS A 17 -5.08 -7.72 3.64
C LYS A 17 -6.40 -7.52 4.38
N MET A 18 -6.36 -7.17 5.66
CA MET A 18 -7.56 -6.90 6.46
C MET A 18 -8.11 -5.49 6.22
N TYR A 19 -7.25 -4.47 6.21
CA TYR A 19 -7.67 -3.07 6.27
C TYR A 19 -8.05 -2.52 4.91
N VAL A 20 -7.26 -2.80 3.87
CA VAL A 20 -7.49 -2.27 2.51
C VAL A 20 -8.91 -2.55 2.01
N PRO A 21 -9.47 -3.78 2.02
CA PRO A 21 -10.82 -4.00 1.53
C PRO A 21 -11.90 -3.31 2.38
N VAL A 22 -11.65 -3.11 3.68
CA VAL A 22 -12.58 -2.40 4.58
C VAL A 22 -12.59 -0.92 4.27
N VAL A 23 -11.41 -0.30 4.14
CA VAL A 23 -11.27 1.12 3.83
C VAL A 23 -11.84 1.41 2.44
N ASP A 24 -11.54 0.58 1.44
CA ASP A 24 -12.09 0.70 0.09
C ASP A 24 -13.62 0.68 0.09
N ARG A 25 -14.22 -0.23 0.86
CA ARG A 25 -15.68 -0.34 0.99
C ARG A 25 -16.34 0.87 1.65
N VAL A 26 -15.71 1.42 2.70
CA VAL A 26 -16.32 2.49 3.53
C VAL A 26 -16.00 3.88 2.99
N HIS A 27 -14.76 4.10 2.54
CA HIS A 27 -14.26 5.40 2.09
C HIS A 27 -14.18 5.52 0.57
N GLY A 28 -14.12 4.43 -0.21
CA GLY A 28 -13.88 4.49 -1.67
C GLY A 28 -14.89 5.33 -2.47
N LYS A 29 -16.11 5.53 -1.95
CA LYS A 29 -17.08 6.43 -2.59
C LYS A 29 -16.70 7.92 -2.48
N HIS A 30 -16.08 8.31 -1.37
CA HIS A 30 -15.62 9.69 -1.12
C HIS A 30 -14.15 9.87 -1.54
N HIS A 31 -13.37 8.80 -1.47
CA HIS A 31 -11.97 8.69 -1.87
C HIS A 31 -11.82 7.69 -3.02
N PRO A 32 -12.27 8.02 -4.25
CA PRO A 32 -12.25 7.10 -5.39
C PRO A 32 -10.83 6.66 -5.79
N GLU A 33 -9.80 7.44 -5.42
CA GLU A 33 -8.40 7.05 -5.56
C GLU A 33 -8.08 5.75 -4.80
N PHE A 34 -8.80 5.48 -3.71
CA PHE A 34 -8.55 4.30 -2.88
C PHE A 34 -8.85 2.98 -3.60
N HIS A 35 -9.74 3.00 -4.60
CA HIS A 35 -9.94 1.84 -5.48
C HIS A 35 -8.64 1.46 -6.20
N THR A 36 -7.89 2.46 -6.64
CA THR A 36 -6.58 2.27 -7.29
C THR A 36 -5.54 1.84 -6.27
N VAL A 37 -5.52 2.44 -5.07
CA VAL A 37 -4.63 2.02 -3.96
C VAL A 37 -4.83 0.55 -3.62
N ARG A 38 -6.07 0.08 -3.58
CA ARG A 38 -6.39 -1.32 -3.34
C ARG A 38 -5.82 -2.22 -4.43
N GLN A 39 -6.07 -1.93 -5.70
CA GLN A 39 -5.57 -2.71 -6.83
C GLN A 39 -4.04 -2.80 -6.82
N LEU A 40 -3.36 -1.68 -6.57
CA LEU A 40 -1.90 -1.63 -6.48
C LEU A 40 -1.38 -2.43 -5.29
N THR A 41 -2.06 -2.36 -4.14
CA THR A 41 -1.68 -3.14 -2.96
C THR A 41 -1.81 -4.64 -3.25
N GLU A 42 -2.91 -5.08 -3.85
CA GLU A 42 -3.10 -6.48 -4.24
C GLU A 42 -1.99 -6.92 -5.22
N SER A 43 -1.67 -6.12 -6.25
CA SER A 43 -0.55 -6.40 -7.18
C SER A 43 0.79 -6.56 -6.46
N ILE A 44 1.11 -5.66 -5.53
CA ILE A 44 2.35 -5.73 -4.74
C ILE A 44 2.41 -7.04 -3.95
N LEU A 45 1.33 -7.40 -3.25
CA LEU A 45 1.29 -8.61 -2.42
C LEU A 45 1.44 -9.89 -3.27
N ASP A 46 0.83 -9.91 -4.45
CA ASP A 46 0.91 -11.06 -5.35
C ASP A 46 2.30 -11.17 -5.98
N LYS A 47 2.82 -10.09 -6.55
CA LYS A 47 4.14 -10.06 -7.18
C LYS A 47 5.27 -10.28 -6.19
N SER A 48 5.15 -9.78 -4.96
CA SER A 48 6.19 -9.96 -3.94
C SER A 48 6.40 -11.42 -3.51
N SER A 49 5.48 -12.32 -3.88
CA SER A 49 5.64 -13.77 -3.72
C SER A 49 6.60 -14.38 -4.76
N GLN A 50 6.92 -13.67 -5.83
CA GLN A 50 7.79 -14.13 -6.91
C GLN A 50 9.24 -13.64 -6.71
N PRO A 51 10.26 -14.53 -6.81
CA PRO A 51 11.65 -14.13 -6.77
C PRO A 51 11.99 -13.16 -7.91
N GLY A 52 12.62 -12.03 -7.58
CA GLY A 52 13.06 -11.04 -8.57
C GLY A 52 11.95 -10.17 -9.16
N ALA A 53 10.75 -10.18 -8.57
CA ALA A 53 9.67 -9.28 -8.97
C ALA A 53 10.11 -7.80 -8.90
N ASP A 54 9.85 -7.08 -9.97
CA ASP A 54 9.95 -5.63 -10.03
C ASP A 54 8.59 -5.03 -9.62
N LEU A 55 8.64 -4.16 -8.60
CA LEU A 55 7.51 -3.46 -8.03
C LEU A 55 7.60 -1.93 -8.25
N SER A 56 8.57 -1.48 -9.06
CA SER A 56 8.86 -0.05 -9.25
C SER A 56 7.67 0.71 -9.80
N ASP A 57 6.95 0.11 -10.76
CA ASP A 57 5.75 0.69 -11.35
C ASP A 57 4.61 0.82 -10.32
N GLU A 58 4.38 -0.22 -9.50
CA GLU A 58 3.36 -0.16 -8.46
C GLU A 58 3.65 0.93 -7.42
N PHE A 59 4.90 1.02 -6.96
CA PHE A 59 5.29 2.05 -5.99
C PHE A 59 5.27 3.45 -6.60
N ALA A 60 5.69 3.63 -7.85
CA ALA A 60 5.56 4.90 -8.56
C ALA A 60 4.09 5.32 -8.68
N LYS A 61 3.20 4.40 -9.05
CA LYS A 61 1.76 4.69 -9.17
C LYS A 61 1.11 4.95 -7.82
N LEU A 62 1.53 4.26 -6.76
CA LEU A 62 1.06 4.53 -5.40
C LEU A 62 1.43 5.95 -4.97
N ARG A 63 2.68 6.39 -5.19
CA ARG A 63 3.11 7.75 -4.89
C ARG A 63 2.30 8.80 -5.64
N GLU A 64 2.06 8.59 -6.93
CA GLU A 64 1.22 9.49 -7.74
C GLU A 64 -0.23 9.54 -7.21
N THR A 65 -0.85 8.38 -7.01
CA THR A 65 -2.27 8.24 -6.63
C THR A 65 -2.55 8.81 -5.24
N THR A 66 -1.61 8.61 -4.30
CA THR A 66 -1.78 8.99 -2.89
C THR A 66 -1.17 10.36 -2.55
N ASN A 67 -0.66 11.09 -3.55
CA ASN A 67 0.14 12.30 -3.36
C ASN A 67 1.26 12.07 -2.31
N ASN A 68 2.13 11.09 -2.58
CA ASN A 68 3.19 10.64 -1.68
C ASN A 68 2.71 10.20 -0.30
N TYR A 69 1.63 9.41 -0.26
CA TYR A 69 1.02 8.88 0.97
C TYR A 69 0.52 9.98 1.92
N THR A 70 0.13 11.14 1.38
CA THR A 70 -0.48 12.22 2.17
C THR A 70 -1.85 11.77 2.64
N VAL A 71 -2.07 11.83 3.95
CA VAL A 71 -3.30 11.40 4.59
C VAL A 71 -4.30 12.56 4.58
N PRO A 72 -5.52 12.38 4.03
CA PRO A 72 -6.57 13.41 4.10
C PRO A 72 -7.05 13.67 5.54
N ASP A 73 -7.53 14.88 5.82
CA ASP A 73 -8.01 15.26 7.17
C ASP A 73 -9.39 14.65 7.53
N ASP A 74 -10.13 14.13 6.55
CA ASP A 74 -11.50 13.62 6.67
C ASP A 74 -11.59 12.09 6.70
N VAL A 75 -10.47 11.40 6.93
CA VAL A 75 -10.40 9.93 6.99
C VAL A 75 -10.21 9.40 8.41
N CYS A 76 -10.45 8.10 8.61
CA CYS A 76 -10.26 7.44 9.90
C CYS A 76 -8.83 6.90 10.08
N GLU A 77 -8.48 6.54 11.32
CA GLU A 77 -7.17 5.96 11.69
C GLU A 77 -6.80 4.70 10.87
N THR A 78 -7.79 3.92 10.41
CA THR A 78 -7.52 2.72 9.60
C THR A 78 -7.05 3.09 8.19
N PHE A 79 -7.59 4.16 7.61
CA PHE A 79 -7.11 4.69 6.32
C PHE A 79 -5.68 5.20 6.46
N GLU A 80 -5.42 6.01 7.49
CA GLU A 80 -4.09 6.52 7.82
C GLU A 80 -3.08 5.38 8.00
N ALA A 81 -3.47 4.31 8.71
CA ALA A 81 -2.63 3.14 8.91
C ALA A 81 -2.26 2.46 7.59
N VAL A 82 -3.19 2.35 6.63
CA VAL A 82 -2.89 1.80 5.30
C VAL A 82 -1.81 2.64 4.61
N TYR A 83 -1.96 3.97 4.56
CA TYR A 83 -0.99 4.84 3.89
C TYR A 83 0.39 4.78 4.57
N LYS A 84 0.45 4.77 5.89
CA LYS A 84 1.70 4.60 6.65
C LYS A 84 2.40 3.28 6.33
N MET A 85 1.65 2.17 6.31
CA MET A 85 2.21 0.85 6.00
C MET A 85 2.71 0.76 4.55
N LEU A 86 1.97 1.32 3.58
CA LEU A 86 2.39 1.38 2.18
C LEU A 86 3.63 2.26 1.99
N ALA A 87 3.72 3.39 2.70
CA ALA A 87 4.90 4.26 2.67
C ALA A 87 6.13 3.57 3.29
N GLU A 88 5.97 2.78 4.36
CA GLU A 88 7.05 1.96 4.91
C GLU A 88 7.54 0.91 3.90
N LEU A 89 6.63 0.27 3.16
CA LEU A 89 6.98 -0.70 2.11
C LEU A 89 7.73 -0.05 0.95
N ASP A 90 7.26 1.11 0.48
CA ASP A 90 7.90 1.85 -0.61
C ASP A 90 9.34 2.24 -0.27
N ARG A 91 9.54 2.84 0.91
CA ARG A 91 10.89 3.16 1.41
C ARG A 91 11.77 1.91 1.49
N ALA A 92 11.27 0.84 2.10
CA ALA A 92 12.01 -0.40 2.26
C ALA A 92 12.36 -1.09 0.93
N TYR A 93 11.61 -0.83 -0.14
CA TYR A 93 11.89 -1.33 -1.49
C TYR A 93 13.04 -0.57 -2.18
N HIS A 94 13.17 0.73 -1.89
CA HIS A 94 14.18 1.61 -2.51
C HIS A 94 15.48 1.74 -1.69
N GLU A 95 15.56 1.11 -0.51
CA GLU A 95 16.80 0.91 0.26
C GLU A 95 17.60 -0.30 -0.23
#